data_AF-A0A2T7PTL7-F1
#
_entry.id   AF-A0A2T7PTL7-F1
#
_cell.length_a   1.000
_cell.length_b   1.000
_cell.length_c   1.000
_cell.angle_alpha   90.00
_cell.angle_beta   90.00
_cell.angle_gamma   90.00
#
_symmetry.space_group_name_H-M   'P 1'
#
loop_
_entity.id
_entity.type
_entity.pdbx_description
1 polymer ?
#
loop_
_entity_poly.entity_id
_entity_poly.type
_entity_poly.pdbx_seq_one_letter_code
_entity_poly.pdbx_strand_id
1 'polypeptide(L)'
;MALPSSKGSYNLWEKDTHKSTSTSLPQPTQGHLHLNDERQEPDKPESDEPDRGQWGHKAEFILSCIGLSVGLGNIWRFPYLAYEYGGAAFLLAYLILQLLIGKPLYFMELVMGQYTGKGPTKCWEMNPAAKGIGISMCMVSLVVSIYYNIIVAYTIYYLFSSMQATLPWTQCKPEWVNCISERNHPAPVPCTTNITVMENLTACQCTKNSTIDNAFSFNCTPKYRTSTELFFYNEVIQKSDGMEPDKMGAPVWKLALSLLLAWILVAVCLAKGIKTSGKVVYFTATFPYVVLLILLIRGCLLEGAVDGVLFFIVPKWERLTDINVWVAAAGQMFFSLSVSFGGIIMFGSYNKFTNQLHGDAVVVSSMDLVTSVIAGFVVFTTFGHMARKAGIPIEQVAQSGYGLAFVAYPEALSNLPVPQLWSVIFFFMLFSLGLDSEFGLMETVLTCLHDEFPKLRKWKVQFMFTYRMVQYKSPTISDDEPFPHFAQSIGWALLTFVLCPIPLWFFYHAIRTFYKNDHLTTSQKIKKIFSPTKRWLPADGSKSSPDSSSGQEMEDKYGVDNPALFV
;
A
#
# COMPACT_ATOMS: atom_id res chain seq x y z
N MET A 1 -35.92 40.10 -21.65
CA MET A 1 -35.28 41.35 -22.15
C MET A 1 -33.85 41.39 -21.62
N ALA A 2 -32.96 42.22 -22.19
CA ALA A 2 -31.51 41.97 -22.14
C ALA A 2 -30.73 42.62 -20.97
N LEU A 3 -29.54 42.06 -20.71
CA LEU A 3 -28.39 42.68 -20.01
C LEU A 3 -27.73 43.75 -20.95
N PRO A 4 -26.91 44.72 -20.47
CA PRO A 4 -25.50 44.46 -20.11
C PRO A 4 -24.95 45.35 -18.95
N SER A 5 -23.61 45.51 -18.90
CA SER A 5 -22.80 45.99 -17.77
C SER A 5 -21.89 47.20 -18.11
N SER A 6 -21.12 47.73 -17.15
CA SER A 6 -19.69 48.10 -17.32
C SER A 6 -19.06 48.65 -16.02
N LYS A 7 -17.89 49.31 -16.08
CA LYS A 7 -16.91 49.52 -14.96
C LYS A 7 -16.42 50.97 -14.83
N GLY A 8 -15.92 51.34 -13.65
CA GLY A 8 -14.97 52.45 -13.39
C GLY A 8 -14.70 52.56 -11.87
N SER A 9 -13.49 52.33 -11.32
CA SER A 9 -12.16 52.93 -11.56
C SER A 9 -11.92 54.24 -10.80
N TYR A 10 -11.22 54.17 -9.66
CA TYR A 10 -10.67 55.32 -8.95
C TYR A 10 -9.25 55.04 -8.43
N ASN A 11 -8.27 55.79 -8.96
CA ASN A 11 -7.00 56.06 -8.29
C ASN A 11 -7.07 57.49 -7.73
N LEU A 12 -6.50 57.74 -6.56
CA LEU A 12 -6.29 59.09 -6.04
C LEU A 12 -4.87 59.25 -5.50
N TRP A 13 -4.33 60.44 -5.68
CA TRP A 13 -2.90 60.75 -5.54
C TRP A 13 -2.56 61.37 -4.18
N GLU A 14 -1.46 60.87 -3.61
CA GLU A 14 -0.25 61.64 -3.24
C GLU A 14 -0.40 63.11 -2.80
N LYS A 15 0.24 63.45 -1.66
CA LYS A 15 0.63 64.83 -1.34
C LYS A 15 1.83 64.89 -0.37
N ASP A 16 3.00 65.20 -0.92
CA ASP A 16 4.19 65.57 -0.15
C ASP A 16 4.06 66.96 0.50
N THR A 17 4.79 67.21 1.59
CA THR A 17 5.31 68.57 1.86
C THR A 17 6.63 68.59 2.66
N HIS A 18 7.73 68.72 1.92
CA HIS A 18 9.00 69.39 2.24
C HIS A 18 9.68 69.33 3.63
N LYS A 19 10.94 68.89 3.55
CA LYS A 19 12.07 69.00 4.49
C LYS A 19 12.28 70.40 5.10
N SER A 20 12.93 70.42 6.27
CA SER A 20 13.99 71.38 6.58
C SER A 20 15.29 70.64 6.91
N THR A 21 16.44 71.31 6.80
CA THR A 21 17.77 70.69 6.91
C THR A 21 18.66 71.51 7.86
N SER A 22 19.40 70.87 8.76
CA SER A 22 20.52 71.48 9.47
C SER A 22 21.67 70.49 9.63
N THR A 23 22.91 70.98 9.51
CA THR A 23 24.12 70.17 9.43
C THR A 23 25.03 70.45 10.62
N SER A 24 25.52 69.42 11.31
CA SER A 24 26.61 69.58 12.29
C SER A 24 27.39 68.29 12.53
N LEU A 25 28.70 68.44 12.76
CA LEU A 25 29.70 67.44 13.18
C LEU A 25 30.78 68.20 13.97
N PRO A 26 31.62 67.55 14.78
CA PRO A 26 31.30 66.51 15.78
C PRO A 26 31.95 66.83 17.15
N GLN A 27 31.70 66.06 18.20
CA GLN A 27 32.71 65.72 19.23
C GLN A 27 32.24 64.54 20.13
N PRO A 28 33.14 63.83 20.83
CA PRO A 28 32.86 62.50 21.37
C PRO A 28 32.57 62.46 22.89
N THR A 29 31.77 61.47 23.29
CA THR A 29 31.76 60.92 24.66
C THR A 29 31.86 59.40 24.58
N GLN A 30 32.80 58.82 25.33
CA GLN A 30 33.07 57.38 25.28
C GLN A 30 32.12 56.57 26.18
N GLY A 31 31.56 55.51 25.61
CA GLY A 31 31.39 54.21 26.27
C GLY A 31 30.43 54.12 27.45
N HIS A 32 29.22 53.64 27.18
CA HIS A 32 28.71 52.37 27.75
C HIS A 32 27.68 51.81 26.75
N LEU A 33 28.02 50.71 26.08
CA LEU A 33 27.23 50.16 24.96
C LEU A 33 26.70 48.77 25.35
N HIS A 34 25.43 48.71 25.74
CA HIS A 34 24.72 47.45 25.92
C HIS A 34 24.51 46.79 24.55
N LEU A 35 25.11 45.62 24.35
CA LEU A 35 24.92 44.81 23.16
C LEU A 35 23.56 44.09 23.23
N ASN A 36 22.55 44.66 22.56
CA ASN A 36 21.38 43.90 22.15
C ASN A 36 21.76 43.06 20.92
N ASP A 37 22.00 41.77 21.15
CA ASP A 37 22.25 40.77 20.09
C ASP A 37 20.93 40.39 19.41
N GLU A 38 20.30 41.34 18.71
CA GLU A 38 19.21 41.07 17.77
C GLU A 38 19.80 40.42 16.50
N ARG A 39 20.13 39.14 16.62
CA ARG A 39 20.44 38.28 15.49
C ARG A 39 19.20 38.11 14.61
N GLN A 40 19.08 38.99 13.61
CA GLN A 40 18.16 38.81 12.50
C GLN A 40 18.44 37.44 11.86
N GLU A 41 17.42 36.59 11.77
CA GLU A 41 17.50 35.40 10.92
C GLU A 41 17.73 35.86 9.46
N PRO A 42 18.65 35.24 8.71
CA PRO A 42 18.90 35.65 7.33
C PRO A 42 17.65 35.37 6.48
N ASP A 43 17.14 36.41 5.82
CA ASP A 43 15.97 36.32 4.94
C ASP A 43 16.12 35.16 3.94
N LYS A 44 15.14 34.26 3.95
CA LYS A 44 15.10 33.16 2.99
C LYS A 44 14.90 33.74 1.59
N PRO A 45 15.68 33.30 0.59
CA PRO A 45 15.44 33.72 -0.79
C PRO A 45 14.04 33.23 -1.22
N GLU A 46 13.20 34.15 -1.70
CA GLU A 46 11.88 33.80 -2.24
C GLU A 46 12.02 32.78 -3.36
N SER A 47 11.32 31.65 -3.22
CA SER A 47 11.25 30.59 -4.22
C SER A 47 9.90 30.62 -4.91
N ASP A 48 9.88 30.62 -6.24
CA ASP A 48 8.66 30.58 -7.06
C ASP A 48 7.82 29.28 -6.88
N GLU A 49 8.32 28.28 -6.15
CA GLU A 49 7.54 27.10 -5.75
C GLU A 49 6.82 27.38 -4.41
N PRO A 50 5.49 27.15 -4.31
CA PRO A 50 4.72 27.41 -3.10
C PRO A 50 5.14 26.46 -1.96
N ASP A 51 5.07 26.94 -0.70
CA ASP A 51 5.40 26.14 0.48
C ASP A 51 4.62 24.82 0.50
N ARG A 52 5.37 23.70 0.40
CA ARG A 52 4.85 22.33 0.49
C ARG A 52 4.14 22.07 1.84
N GLY A 53 4.49 22.84 2.87
CA GLY A 53 4.00 22.66 4.23
C GLY A 53 4.66 21.48 4.92
N GLN A 54 4.31 21.30 6.19
CA GLN A 54 4.92 20.29 7.07
C GLN A 54 3.84 19.61 7.93
N TRP A 55 4.18 18.43 8.46
CA TRP A 55 3.43 17.79 9.53
C TRP A 55 3.30 18.71 10.76
N GLY A 56 2.12 18.74 11.39
CA GLY A 56 1.87 19.54 12.59
C GLY A 56 2.59 18.98 13.82
N HIS A 57 2.58 17.65 13.97
CA HIS A 57 3.35 16.93 14.99
C HIS A 57 4.02 15.67 14.43
N LYS A 58 5.15 15.27 15.03
CA LYS A 58 5.86 14.03 14.67
C LYS A 58 4.99 12.77 14.78
N ALA A 59 4.03 12.74 15.72
CA ALA A 59 3.10 11.63 15.84
C ALA A 59 2.21 11.45 14.59
N GLU A 60 1.87 12.53 13.88
CA GLU A 60 1.08 12.48 12.65
C GLU A 60 1.85 11.76 11.55
N PHE A 61 3.11 12.16 11.33
CA PHE A 61 4.04 11.48 10.42
C PHE A 61 4.22 9.99 10.76
N ILE A 62 4.50 9.67 12.02
CA ILE A 62 4.71 8.27 12.45
C ILE A 62 3.44 7.43 12.24
N LEU A 63 2.26 7.95 12.60
CA LEU A 63 1.00 7.22 12.43
C LEU A 63 0.59 7.10 10.96
N SER A 64 0.86 8.11 10.11
CA SER A 64 0.69 7.98 8.65
C SER A 64 1.63 6.94 8.04
N CYS A 65 2.91 6.91 8.45
CA CYS A 65 3.84 5.85 8.05
C CYS A 65 3.38 4.47 8.52
N ILE A 66 2.87 4.34 9.75
CA ILE A 66 2.29 3.08 10.25
C ILE A 66 1.06 2.69 9.42
N GLY A 67 0.10 3.58 9.16
CA GLY A 67 -1.11 3.26 8.39
C GLY A 67 -0.88 2.92 6.90
N LEU A 68 0.26 3.35 6.33
CA LEU A 68 0.71 2.93 5.00
C LEU A 68 1.49 1.59 5.00
N SER A 69 2.11 1.24 6.13
CA SER A 69 2.89 -0.01 6.29
C SER A 69 2.16 -1.12 7.05
N VAL A 70 1.00 -0.81 7.63
CA VAL A 70 0.11 -1.72 8.36
C VAL A 70 -1.26 -1.60 7.72
N GLY A 71 -1.53 -2.49 6.77
CA GLY A 71 -2.76 -2.52 6.00
C GLY A 71 -3.44 -3.88 6.04
N LEU A 72 -4.35 -4.10 5.09
CA LEU A 72 -5.14 -5.33 4.99
C LEU A 72 -4.27 -6.59 4.77
N GLY A 73 -3.10 -6.42 4.16
CA GLY A 73 -2.12 -7.51 3.95
C GLY A 73 -1.60 -8.13 5.25
N ASN A 74 -1.46 -7.35 6.32
CA ASN A 74 -1.03 -7.85 7.63
C ASN A 74 -2.09 -8.76 8.27
N ILE A 75 -3.38 -8.54 7.98
CA ILE A 75 -4.50 -9.21 8.65
C ILE A 75 -4.86 -10.55 8.03
N TRP A 76 -4.75 -10.69 6.70
CA TRP A 76 -5.08 -11.94 6.00
C TRP A 76 -3.94 -12.53 5.18
N ARG A 77 -3.11 -11.71 4.51
CA ARG A 77 -2.08 -12.24 3.61
C ARG A 77 -0.91 -12.80 4.40
N PHE A 78 -0.43 -12.10 5.43
CA PHE A 78 0.67 -12.61 6.26
C PHE A 78 0.34 -13.93 6.98
N PRO A 79 -0.82 -14.10 7.67
CA PRO A 79 -1.15 -15.37 8.32
C PRO A 79 -1.34 -16.52 7.34
N TYR A 80 -1.92 -16.26 6.16
CA TYR A 80 -2.04 -17.25 5.10
C TYR A 80 -0.67 -17.69 4.52
N LEU A 81 0.25 -16.75 4.28
CA LEU A 81 1.60 -17.09 3.81
C LEU A 81 2.39 -17.84 4.90
N ALA A 82 2.23 -17.49 6.17
CA ALA A 82 2.80 -18.26 7.28
C ALA A 82 2.23 -19.69 7.32
N TYR A 83 0.92 -19.87 7.10
CA TYR A 83 0.29 -21.18 6.95
C TYR A 83 0.92 -22.00 5.81
N GLU A 84 0.96 -21.45 4.59
CA GLU A 84 1.40 -22.15 3.37
C GLU A 84 2.90 -22.52 3.40
N TYR A 85 3.74 -21.61 3.91
CA TYR A 85 5.20 -21.69 3.79
C TYR A 85 5.93 -22.17 5.06
N GLY A 86 5.22 -22.70 6.06
CA GLY A 86 5.82 -23.52 7.13
C GLY A 86 5.83 -22.95 8.55
N GLY A 87 4.84 -22.12 8.88
CA GLY A 87 4.66 -21.53 10.21
C GLY A 87 5.81 -20.58 10.58
N ALA A 88 6.39 -20.78 11.75
CA ALA A 88 7.53 -20.00 12.23
C ALA A 88 8.77 -20.05 11.32
N ALA A 89 8.89 -21.02 10.40
CA ALA A 89 9.92 -21.02 9.37
C ALA A 89 9.77 -19.83 8.40
N PHE A 90 8.55 -19.56 7.93
CA PHE A 90 8.25 -18.39 7.11
C PHE A 90 8.48 -17.08 7.88
N LEU A 91 8.07 -17.03 9.16
CA LEU A 91 8.32 -15.87 10.04
C LEU A 91 9.81 -15.55 10.15
N LEU A 92 10.68 -16.56 10.28
CA LEU A 92 12.14 -16.37 10.33
C LEU A 92 12.69 -15.81 9.01
N ALA A 93 12.28 -16.37 7.86
CA ALA A 93 12.69 -15.87 6.55
C ALA A 93 12.24 -14.42 6.32
N TYR A 94 10.99 -14.10 6.68
CA TYR A 94 10.44 -12.74 6.63
C TYR A 94 11.19 -11.78 7.57
N LEU A 95 11.48 -12.17 8.81
CA LEU A 95 12.26 -11.37 9.76
C LEU A 95 13.67 -11.03 9.23
N ILE A 96 14.37 -12.01 8.66
CA ILE A 96 15.70 -11.81 8.07
C ILE A 96 15.63 -10.79 6.92
N LEU A 97 14.65 -10.91 6.03
CA LEU A 97 14.46 -9.97 4.91
C LEU A 97 14.03 -8.57 5.39
N GLN A 98 13.12 -8.49 6.37
CA GLN A 98 12.67 -7.24 6.99
C GLN A 98 13.85 -6.45 7.59
N LEU A 99 14.81 -7.14 8.24
CA LEU A 99 15.99 -6.52 8.84
C LEU A 99 17.07 -6.17 7.83
N LEU A 100 17.37 -7.05 6.87
CA LEU A 100 18.48 -6.87 5.92
C LEU A 100 18.12 -6.06 4.66
N ILE A 101 16.83 -5.98 4.30
CA ILE A 101 16.36 -5.34 3.06
C ILE A 101 15.25 -4.33 3.36
N GLY A 102 14.22 -4.73 4.11
CA GLY A 102 13.04 -3.90 4.40
C GLY A 102 13.39 -2.58 5.10
N LYS A 103 13.94 -2.65 6.31
CA LYS A 103 14.37 -1.47 7.10
C LYS A 103 15.38 -0.59 6.35
N PRO A 104 16.46 -1.11 5.72
CA PRO A 104 17.40 -0.29 4.96
C PRO A 104 16.76 0.49 3.81
N LEU A 105 15.89 -0.15 3.01
CA LEU A 105 15.20 0.53 1.92
C LEU A 105 14.15 1.54 2.43
N TYR A 106 13.44 1.23 3.52
CA TYR A 106 12.49 2.15 4.16
C TYR A 106 13.19 3.42 4.66
N PHE A 107 14.33 3.25 5.35
CA PHE A 107 15.14 4.36 5.82
C PHE A 107 15.71 5.19 4.66
N MET A 108 16.20 4.54 3.61
CA MET A 108 16.66 5.20 2.38
C MET A 108 15.56 6.06 1.75
N GLU A 109 14.36 5.52 1.54
CA GLU A 109 13.24 6.27 0.95
C GLU A 109 12.77 7.44 1.83
N LEU A 110 12.78 7.29 3.16
CA LEU A 110 12.50 8.42 4.07
C LEU A 110 13.56 9.53 3.96
N VAL A 111 14.84 9.18 3.96
CA VAL A 111 15.96 10.14 3.85
C VAL A 111 15.92 10.85 2.50
N MET A 112 15.67 10.12 1.41
CA MET A 112 15.47 10.67 0.08
C MET A 112 14.35 11.74 0.07
N GLY A 113 13.21 11.45 0.68
CA GLY A 113 12.10 12.39 0.81
C GLY A 113 12.45 13.63 1.63
N GLN A 114 12.90 13.44 2.88
CA GLN A 114 13.21 14.54 3.81
C GLN A 114 14.34 15.44 3.29
N TYR A 115 15.41 14.86 2.74
CA TYR A 115 16.55 15.64 2.26
C TYR A 115 16.15 16.56 1.10
N THR A 116 15.31 16.07 0.18
CA THR A 116 14.94 16.80 -1.04
C THR A 116 13.71 17.69 -0.89
N GLY A 117 12.84 17.46 0.10
CA GLY A 117 11.57 18.17 0.25
C GLY A 117 10.64 18.01 -0.96
N LYS A 118 10.78 16.91 -1.72
CA LYS A 118 10.20 16.73 -3.05
C LYS A 118 9.52 15.37 -3.19
N GLY A 119 8.49 15.30 -4.06
CA GLY A 119 7.79 14.06 -4.34
C GLY A 119 8.67 13.03 -5.07
N PRO A 120 8.28 11.74 -5.13
CA PRO A 120 9.04 10.67 -5.78
C PRO A 120 9.60 11.04 -7.17
N THR A 121 8.83 11.76 -7.98
CA THR A 121 9.23 12.20 -9.33
C THR A 121 10.28 13.31 -9.34
N LYS A 122 10.31 14.22 -8.36
CA LYS A 122 11.33 15.29 -8.24
C LYS A 122 12.53 14.87 -7.38
N CYS A 123 12.36 13.95 -6.42
CA CYS A 123 13.44 13.46 -5.57
C CYS A 123 14.64 12.90 -6.36
N TRP A 124 14.38 12.26 -7.51
CA TRP A 124 15.42 11.78 -8.43
C TRP A 124 16.19 12.88 -9.19
N GLU A 125 16.05 14.17 -8.84
CA GLU A 125 16.97 15.24 -9.29
C GLU A 125 18.44 14.99 -8.89
N MET A 126 18.70 14.06 -7.95
CA MET A 126 20.03 13.51 -7.64
C MET A 126 20.68 12.73 -8.79
N ASN A 127 19.86 12.09 -9.64
CA ASN A 127 20.28 11.26 -10.76
C ASN A 127 19.19 11.37 -11.83
N PRO A 128 19.23 12.43 -12.67
CA PRO A 128 18.08 12.81 -13.49
C PRO A 128 17.76 11.82 -14.64
N ALA A 129 18.61 10.80 -14.82
CA ALA A 129 18.38 9.66 -15.69
C ALA A 129 17.53 8.57 -15.02
N ALA A 130 17.59 8.45 -13.69
CA ALA A 130 16.82 7.50 -12.89
C ALA A 130 15.38 7.94 -12.59
N LYS A 131 15.04 9.23 -12.80
CA LYS A 131 13.73 9.82 -12.47
C LYS A 131 12.48 9.09 -13.04
N GLY A 132 12.62 8.25 -14.07
CA GLY A 132 11.56 7.33 -14.50
C GLY A 132 11.09 6.36 -13.41
N ILE A 133 11.94 6.04 -12.42
CA ILE A 133 11.56 5.24 -11.24
C ILE A 133 10.48 5.96 -10.44
N GLY A 134 10.62 7.28 -10.19
CA GLY A 134 9.61 8.07 -9.48
C GLY A 134 8.26 8.16 -10.22
N ILE A 135 8.28 8.15 -11.56
CA ILE A 135 7.06 8.12 -12.36
C ILE A 135 6.42 6.72 -12.30
N SER A 136 7.22 5.65 -12.34
CA SER A 136 6.73 4.28 -12.13
C SER A 136 6.19 4.07 -10.71
N MET A 137 6.80 4.63 -9.66
CA MET A 137 6.26 4.67 -8.30
C MET A 137 4.85 5.28 -8.26
N CYS A 138 4.66 6.44 -8.90
CA CYS A 138 3.34 7.06 -9.06
C CYS A 138 2.34 6.16 -9.79
N MET A 139 2.76 5.48 -10.86
CA MET A 139 1.88 4.59 -11.63
C MET A 139 1.56 3.27 -10.90
N VAL A 140 2.49 2.75 -10.10
CA VAL A 140 2.22 1.64 -9.16
C VAL A 140 1.15 2.10 -8.16
N SER A 141 1.36 3.23 -7.48
CA SER A 141 0.43 3.73 -6.47
C SER A 141 -0.98 3.97 -7.03
N LEU A 142 -1.11 4.51 -8.24
CA LEU A 142 -2.39 4.69 -8.92
C LEU A 142 -3.09 3.36 -9.22
N VAL A 143 -2.38 2.38 -9.82
CA VAL A 143 -2.97 1.07 -10.13
C VAL A 143 -3.34 0.30 -8.86
N VAL A 144 -2.54 0.42 -7.81
CA VAL A 144 -2.82 -0.20 -6.50
C VAL A 144 -4.05 0.43 -5.86
N SER A 145 -4.13 1.77 -5.78
CA SER A 145 -5.31 2.48 -5.26
C SER A 145 -6.60 2.09 -5.99
N ILE A 146 -6.56 1.94 -7.32
CA ILE A 146 -7.75 1.53 -8.10
C ILE A 146 -8.29 0.16 -7.67
N TYR A 147 -7.45 -0.86 -7.45
CA TYR A 147 -7.94 -2.19 -7.03
C TYR A 147 -8.13 -2.32 -5.51
N TYR A 148 -7.30 -1.65 -4.72
CA TYR A 148 -7.33 -1.75 -3.26
C TYR A 148 -8.58 -1.05 -2.69
N ASN A 149 -9.03 0.05 -3.31
CA ASN A 149 -10.30 0.69 -2.96
C ASN A 149 -11.55 -0.17 -3.26
N ILE A 150 -11.46 -1.16 -4.16
CA ILE A 150 -12.50 -2.20 -4.32
C ILE A 150 -12.57 -3.10 -3.07
N ILE A 151 -11.42 -3.40 -2.46
CA ILE A 151 -11.36 -4.15 -1.20
C ILE A 151 -11.96 -3.30 -0.06
N VAL A 152 -11.68 -1.99 -0.03
CA VAL A 152 -12.33 -1.05 0.90
C VAL A 152 -13.86 -1.07 0.69
N ALA A 153 -14.34 -1.07 -0.56
CA ALA A 153 -15.77 -1.21 -0.86
C ALA A 153 -16.39 -2.52 -0.29
N TYR A 154 -15.66 -3.64 -0.30
CA TYR A 154 -16.11 -4.87 0.38
C TYR A 154 -16.23 -4.68 1.90
N THR A 155 -15.27 -4.01 2.55
CA THR A 155 -15.35 -3.72 3.99
C THR A 155 -16.56 -2.85 4.34
N ILE A 156 -16.88 -1.84 3.51
CA ILE A 156 -18.07 -0.99 3.64
C ILE A 156 -19.36 -1.81 3.47
N TYR A 157 -19.44 -2.66 2.45
CA TYR A 157 -20.60 -3.53 2.22
C TYR A 157 -20.87 -4.45 3.41
N TYR A 158 -19.83 -5.08 3.94
CA TYR A 158 -19.94 -5.95 5.11
C TYR A 158 -20.22 -5.18 6.41
N LEU A 159 -19.68 -3.96 6.58
CA LEU A 159 -19.97 -3.09 7.71
C LEU A 159 -21.46 -2.75 7.79
N PHE A 160 -22.09 -2.33 6.70
CA PHE A 160 -23.54 -2.12 6.66
C PHE A 160 -24.34 -3.43 6.80
N SER A 161 -23.85 -4.53 6.22
CA SER A 161 -24.48 -5.86 6.38
C SER A 161 -24.43 -6.38 7.82
N SER A 162 -23.44 -5.94 8.61
CA SER A 162 -23.29 -6.29 10.03
C SER A 162 -24.34 -5.64 10.95
N MET A 163 -25.00 -4.57 10.48
CA MET A 163 -26.00 -3.82 11.24
C MET A 163 -27.41 -4.46 11.18
N GLN A 164 -27.55 -5.60 10.51
CA GLN A 164 -28.82 -6.34 10.43
C GLN A 164 -29.10 -7.12 11.72
N ALA A 165 -30.39 -7.21 12.10
CA ALA A 165 -30.83 -7.92 13.31
C ALA A 165 -30.35 -9.39 13.37
N THR A 166 -30.21 -10.04 12.21
CA THR A 166 -29.45 -11.28 12.05
C THR A 166 -28.40 -11.09 10.96
N LEU A 167 -27.15 -11.47 11.22
CA LEU A 167 -26.07 -11.41 10.23
C LEU A 167 -26.42 -12.28 9.00
N PRO A 168 -26.37 -11.74 7.77
CA PRO A 168 -26.93 -12.42 6.60
C PRO A 168 -26.16 -13.67 6.17
N TRP A 169 -24.90 -13.82 6.58
CA TRP A 169 -24.10 -15.04 6.36
C TRP A 169 -24.36 -16.17 7.38
N THR A 170 -25.20 -15.96 8.41
CA THR A 170 -25.50 -16.97 9.46
C THR A 170 -26.74 -17.82 9.18
N GLN A 171 -27.22 -17.78 7.93
CA GLN A 171 -28.40 -18.50 7.46
C GLN A 171 -28.16 -18.98 6.02
N CYS A 172 -28.57 -20.20 5.72
CA CYS A 172 -28.67 -20.66 4.34
C CYS A 172 -29.94 -20.09 3.71
N LYS A 173 -29.81 -19.49 2.52
CA LYS A 173 -30.97 -19.11 1.72
C LYS A 173 -31.55 -20.31 0.94
N PRO A 174 -32.86 -20.32 0.60
CA PRO A 174 -33.48 -21.40 -0.18
C PRO A 174 -32.82 -21.67 -1.54
N GLU A 175 -32.27 -20.63 -2.19
CA GLU A 175 -31.57 -20.74 -3.47
C GLU A 175 -30.15 -21.35 -3.38
N TRP A 176 -29.61 -21.61 -2.18
CA TRP A 176 -28.24 -22.11 -2.00
C TRP A 176 -28.18 -23.62 -1.79
N VAL A 177 -27.90 -24.36 -2.87
CA VAL A 177 -27.75 -25.82 -2.85
C VAL A 177 -26.52 -26.25 -2.01
N ASN A 178 -26.68 -27.29 -1.17
CA ASN A 178 -25.65 -27.86 -0.28
C ASN A 178 -25.06 -26.90 0.77
N CYS A 179 -25.79 -25.84 1.13
CA CYS A 179 -25.39 -24.93 2.18
C CYS A 179 -25.45 -25.56 3.58
N ILE A 180 -24.42 -25.33 4.40
CA ILE A 180 -24.41 -25.57 5.85
C ILE A 180 -24.41 -24.22 6.59
N SER A 181 -25.17 -24.12 7.68
CA SER A 181 -25.14 -22.97 8.59
C SER A 181 -25.22 -23.40 10.06
N GLU A 182 -24.75 -22.58 10.99
CA GLU A 182 -24.71 -22.88 12.43
C GLU A 182 -26.05 -23.32 13.05
N ARG A 183 -27.18 -22.93 12.44
CA ARG A 183 -28.53 -23.27 12.89
C ARG A 183 -29.18 -24.45 12.17
N ASN A 184 -28.62 -24.86 11.03
CA ASN A 184 -29.09 -26.00 10.25
C ASN A 184 -27.87 -26.79 9.76
N HIS A 185 -27.54 -27.86 10.49
CA HIS A 185 -26.86 -29.01 9.90
C HIS A 185 -27.92 -29.85 9.17
N PRO A 186 -28.02 -29.82 7.84
CA PRO A 186 -28.84 -30.81 7.14
C PRO A 186 -28.31 -32.21 7.45
N ALA A 187 -29.21 -33.18 7.61
CA ALA A 187 -28.81 -34.59 7.64
C ALA A 187 -28.03 -34.91 6.35
N PRO A 188 -26.91 -35.65 6.41
CA PRO A 188 -26.00 -35.75 5.28
C PRO A 188 -26.71 -36.35 4.06
N VAL A 189 -26.74 -35.58 2.97
CA VAL A 189 -27.42 -36.00 1.73
C VAL A 189 -26.66 -37.20 1.16
N PRO A 190 -27.29 -38.37 1.00
CA PRO A 190 -26.59 -39.55 0.52
C PRO A 190 -26.28 -39.40 -0.97
N CYS A 191 -25.00 -39.20 -1.31
CA CYS A 191 -24.53 -39.27 -2.68
C CYS A 191 -24.67 -40.72 -3.21
N THR A 192 -25.81 -41.04 -3.81
CA THR A 192 -26.09 -42.39 -4.33
C THR A 192 -25.34 -42.66 -5.64
N THR A 193 -24.87 -43.90 -5.82
CA THR A 193 -24.06 -44.32 -6.97
C THR A 193 -24.88 -44.71 -8.22
N ASN A 194 -26.18 -44.39 -8.25
CA ASN A 194 -27.06 -44.78 -9.36
C ASN A 194 -26.92 -43.79 -10.52
N ILE A 195 -26.32 -44.28 -11.62
CA ILE A 195 -25.87 -43.52 -12.79
C ILE A 195 -26.98 -42.65 -13.43
N THR A 196 -28.25 -43.06 -13.33
CA THR A 196 -29.41 -42.36 -13.91
C THR A 196 -29.75 -41.01 -13.28
N VAL A 197 -29.03 -40.55 -12.25
CA VAL A 197 -29.29 -39.27 -11.56
C VAL A 197 -28.12 -38.28 -11.66
N MET A 198 -27.04 -38.62 -12.38
CA MET A 198 -25.82 -37.79 -12.44
C MET A 198 -26.00 -36.40 -13.06
N GLU A 199 -26.97 -36.21 -13.95
CA GLU A 199 -27.13 -34.93 -14.70
C GLU A 199 -27.63 -33.75 -13.85
N ASN A 200 -28.17 -34.00 -12.65
CA ASN A 200 -28.75 -32.96 -11.77
C ASN A 200 -28.07 -32.82 -10.40
N LEU A 201 -26.94 -33.49 -10.14
CA LEU A 201 -26.21 -33.36 -8.87
C LEU A 201 -24.81 -32.75 -9.05
N THR A 202 -24.76 -31.42 -9.13
CA THR A 202 -23.55 -30.60 -8.87
C THR A 202 -23.09 -30.66 -7.39
N ALA A 203 -23.65 -31.57 -6.60
CA ALA A 203 -23.54 -31.67 -5.15
C ALA A 203 -22.46 -32.64 -4.65
N CYS A 204 -22.02 -33.58 -5.48
CA CYS A 204 -21.15 -34.69 -5.06
C CYS A 204 -19.83 -34.65 -5.84
N GLN A 205 -18.71 -34.57 -5.12
CA GLN A 205 -17.37 -34.75 -5.68
C GLN A 205 -17.08 -36.26 -5.75
N CYS A 206 -17.21 -36.84 -6.95
CA CYS A 206 -17.11 -38.28 -7.20
C CYS A 206 -15.75 -38.66 -7.79
N THR A 207 -14.97 -39.47 -7.07
CA THR A 207 -13.69 -40.02 -7.54
C THR A 207 -13.91 -41.45 -8.07
N LYS A 208 -13.36 -41.78 -9.26
CA LYS A 208 -13.45 -43.13 -9.84
C LYS A 208 -12.39 -44.07 -9.22
N ASN A 209 -12.82 -45.11 -8.53
CA ASN A 209 -11.93 -46.15 -8.02
C ASN A 209 -11.57 -47.14 -9.16
N SER A 210 -10.48 -46.84 -9.88
CA SER A 210 -10.06 -47.62 -11.06
C SER A 210 -9.11 -48.78 -10.70
N THR A 211 -9.66 -49.95 -10.37
CA THR A 211 -8.90 -51.23 -10.34
C THR A 211 -9.66 -52.47 -10.84
N ILE A 212 -10.96 -52.37 -11.18
CA ILE A 212 -11.77 -53.51 -11.67
C ILE A 212 -12.66 -53.06 -12.85
N ASP A 213 -12.37 -53.55 -14.06
CA ASP A 213 -12.95 -53.05 -15.33
C ASP A 213 -14.46 -53.34 -15.57
N ASN A 214 -15.16 -53.96 -14.61
CA ASN A 214 -16.58 -54.28 -14.72
C ASN A 214 -17.44 -53.72 -13.57
N ALA A 215 -16.91 -52.78 -12.76
CA ALA A 215 -17.66 -52.13 -11.69
C ALA A 215 -17.50 -50.60 -11.73
N PHE A 216 -18.57 -49.88 -12.10
CA PHE A 216 -18.65 -48.42 -11.98
C PHE A 216 -18.79 -47.99 -10.51
N SER A 217 -17.73 -48.18 -9.72
CA SER A 217 -17.66 -47.70 -8.34
C SER A 217 -17.11 -46.27 -8.29
N PHE A 218 -17.97 -45.33 -7.89
CA PHE A 218 -17.61 -43.96 -7.60
C PHE A 218 -17.60 -43.74 -6.09
N ASN A 219 -16.50 -43.22 -5.55
CA ASN A 219 -16.45 -42.71 -4.19
C ASN A 219 -16.93 -41.25 -4.22
N CYS A 220 -18.22 -41.04 -3.94
CA CYS A 220 -18.85 -39.73 -3.99
C CYS A 220 -18.98 -39.11 -2.59
N THR A 221 -18.28 -38.00 -2.36
CA THR A 221 -18.44 -37.20 -1.13
C THR A 221 -19.26 -35.93 -1.43
N PRO A 222 -20.21 -35.55 -0.56
CA PRO A 222 -20.97 -34.30 -0.75
C PRO A 222 -20.06 -33.07 -0.54
N LYS A 223 -19.96 -32.19 -1.55
CA LYS A 223 -19.20 -30.93 -1.46
C LYS A 223 -20.08 -29.84 -0.86
N TYR A 224 -20.24 -29.91 0.46
CA TYR A 224 -20.86 -28.84 1.24
C TYR A 224 -20.06 -27.54 1.15
N ARG A 225 -20.76 -26.40 1.25
CA ARG A 225 -20.17 -25.06 1.39
C ARG A 225 -20.83 -24.35 2.57
N THR A 226 -20.10 -23.45 3.24
CA THR A 226 -20.68 -22.71 4.37
C THR A 226 -21.58 -21.57 3.88
N SER A 227 -22.57 -21.18 4.68
CA SER A 227 -23.41 -20.01 4.40
C SER A 227 -22.60 -18.72 4.25
N THR A 228 -21.44 -18.63 4.89
CA THR A 228 -20.49 -17.52 4.76
C THR A 228 -19.76 -17.52 3.43
N GLU A 229 -19.32 -18.68 2.94
CA GLU A 229 -18.72 -18.85 1.62
C GLU A 229 -19.71 -18.46 0.51
N LEU A 230 -20.92 -19.03 0.59
CA LEU A 230 -22.00 -18.79 -0.36
C LEU A 230 -22.47 -17.33 -0.36
N PHE A 231 -22.52 -16.68 0.81
CA PHE A 231 -22.80 -15.24 0.90
C PHE A 231 -21.75 -14.43 0.14
N PHE A 232 -20.46 -14.66 0.37
CA PHE A 232 -19.39 -13.91 -0.31
C PHE A 232 -19.43 -14.10 -1.83
N TYR A 233 -19.46 -15.34 -2.31
CA TYR A 233 -19.39 -15.62 -3.75
C TYR A 233 -20.68 -15.31 -4.51
N ASN A 234 -21.86 -15.58 -3.93
CA ASN A 234 -23.14 -15.47 -4.64
C ASN A 234 -23.85 -14.12 -4.41
N GLU A 235 -23.77 -13.52 -3.21
CA GLU A 235 -24.47 -12.26 -2.91
C GLU A 235 -23.60 -11.02 -3.08
N VAL A 236 -22.38 -11.07 -2.54
CA VAL A 236 -21.49 -9.90 -2.47
C VAL A 236 -20.86 -9.63 -3.82
N ILE A 237 -20.06 -10.57 -4.33
CA ILE A 237 -19.33 -10.39 -5.59
C ILE A 237 -20.11 -10.86 -6.83
N GLN A 238 -21.13 -11.70 -6.64
CA GLN A 238 -21.98 -12.29 -7.70
C GLN A 238 -21.12 -12.94 -8.80
N LYS A 239 -20.28 -13.91 -8.38
CA LYS A 239 -19.23 -14.52 -9.20
C LYS A 239 -19.78 -15.05 -10.54
N SER A 240 -19.25 -14.53 -11.65
CA SER A 240 -19.55 -15.00 -13.00
C SER A 240 -18.94 -16.37 -13.31
N ASP A 241 -19.55 -17.08 -14.26
CA ASP A 241 -19.06 -18.37 -14.79
C ASP A 241 -17.77 -18.24 -15.62
N GLY A 242 -17.35 -17.01 -15.95
CA GLY A 242 -16.13 -16.75 -16.70
C GLY A 242 -15.71 -15.27 -16.68
N MET A 243 -14.49 -15.02 -17.15
CA MET A 243 -13.94 -13.67 -17.37
C MET A 243 -14.19 -13.17 -18.81
N GLU A 244 -14.86 -13.96 -19.64
CA GLU A 244 -15.15 -13.64 -21.04
C GLU A 244 -16.20 -12.50 -21.12
N PRO A 245 -16.12 -11.56 -22.09
CA PRO A 245 -16.94 -10.34 -22.07
C PRO A 245 -18.46 -10.57 -22.08
N ASP A 246 -18.89 -11.68 -22.66
CA ASP A 246 -20.28 -12.17 -22.70
C ASP A 246 -20.75 -12.80 -21.38
N LYS A 247 -19.84 -13.31 -20.55
CA LYS A 247 -20.13 -13.98 -19.27
C LYS A 247 -19.85 -13.12 -18.04
N MET A 248 -19.11 -12.01 -18.19
CA MET A 248 -18.69 -11.14 -17.09
C MET A 248 -19.85 -10.49 -16.32
N GLY A 249 -21.05 -10.43 -16.90
CA GLY A 249 -22.25 -9.91 -16.26
C GLY A 249 -22.32 -8.39 -16.14
N ALA A 250 -23.31 -7.89 -15.40
CA ALA A 250 -23.48 -6.47 -15.12
C ALA A 250 -22.81 -6.08 -13.78
N PRO A 251 -22.25 -4.86 -13.64
CA PRO A 251 -21.65 -4.42 -12.39
C PRO A 251 -22.63 -4.47 -11.20
N VAL A 252 -22.24 -5.13 -10.12
CA VAL A 252 -23.06 -5.28 -8.91
C VAL A 252 -23.31 -3.92 -8.26
N TRP A 253 -24.53 -3.39 -8.42
CA TRP A 253 -24.86 -2.01 -8.05
C TRP A 253 -24.61 -1.69 -6.57
N LYS A 254 -24.80 -2.67 -5.67
CA LYS A 254 -24.53 -2.50 -4.23
C LYS A 254 -23.04 -2.24 -3.96
N LEU A 255 -22.16 -2.98 -4.65
CA LEU A 255 -20.71 -2.77 -4.58
C LEU A 255 -20.29 -1.47 -5.26
N ALA A 256 -20.91 -1.11 -6.38
CA ALA A 256 -20.66 0.18 -7.04
C ALA A 256 -21.00 1.36 -6.13
N LEU A 257 -22.09 1.28 -5.35
CA LEU A 257 -22.45 2.28 -4.34
C LEU A 257 -21.45 2.29 -3.15
N SER A 258 -21.01 1.12 -2.68
CA SER A 258 -19.98 1.02 -1.64
C SER A 258 -18.63 1.59 -2.09
N LEU A 259 -18.25 1.39 -3.35
CA LEU A 259 -17.03 1.93 -3.97
C LEU A 259 -17.12 3.44 -4.19
N LEU A 260 -18.29 3.95 -4.60
CA LEU A 260 -18.55 5.39 -4.67
C LEU A 260 -18.39 6.04 -3.29
N LEU A 261 -18.95 5.43 -2.24
CA LEU A 261 -18.76 5.92 -0.87
C LEU A 261 -17.29 5.87 -0.42
N ALA A 262 -16.56 4.80 -0.76
CA ALA A 262 -15.14 4.69 -0.46
C ALA A 262 -14.32 5.82 -1.11
N TRP A 263 -14.54 6.10 -2.41
CA TRP A 263 -13.91 7.24 -3.10
C TRP A 263 -14.28 8.60 -2.51
N ILE A 264 -15.55 8.80 -2.11
CA ILE A 264 -15.98 10.02 -1.43
C ILE A 264 -15.24 10.20 -0.09
N LEU A 265 -15.09 9.14 0.71
CA LEU A 265 -14.41 9.20 2.00
C LEU A 265 -12.90 9.46 1.84
N VAL A 266 -12.23 8.81 0.88
CA VAL A 266 -10.83 9.11 0.52
C VAL A 266 -10.68 10.57 0.08
N ALA A 267 -11.55 11.06 -0.80
CA ALA A 267 -11.50 12.44 -1.28
C ALA A 267 -11.74 13.48 -0.18
N VAL A 268 -12.66 13.23 0.76
CA VAL A 268 -12.92 14.11 1.92
C VAL A 268 -11.72 14.16 2.86
N CYS A 269 -11.09 13.03 3.15
CA CYS A 269 -9.93 12.98 4.05
C CYS A 269 -8.65 13.54 3.43
N LEU A 270 -8.49 13.48 2.10
CA LEU A 270 -7.39 14.12 1.36
C LEU A 270 -7.69 15.56 0.91
N ALA A 271 -8.85 16.13 1.25
CA ALA A 271 -9.28 17.46 0.79
C ALA A 271 -8.34 18.63 1.21
N LYS A 272 -7.45 18.41 2.19
CA LYS A 272 -6.35 19.34 2.56
C LYS A 272 -4.99 18.60 2.63
N GLY A 273 -4.85 17.50 1.90
CA GLY A 273 -3.69 16.62 1.91
C GLY A 273 -3.32 16.13 3.32
N ILE A 274 -2.02 16.03 3.60
CA ILE A 274 -1.46 15.65 4.91
C ILE A 274 -2.04 16.42 6.12
N LYS A 275 -2.58 17.63 5.94
CA LYS A 275 -3.16 18.43 7.05
C LYS A 275 -4.52 17.91 7.53
N THR A 276 -5.23 17.11 6.72
CA THR A 276 -6.44 16.39 7.13
C THR A 276 -6.17 14.93 7.41
N SER A 277 -5.47 14.20 6.53
CA SER A 277 -5.17 12.77 6.76
C SER A 277 -4.30 12.56 8.01
N GLY A 278 -3.30 13.42 8.25
CA GLY A 278 -2.48 13.43 9.47
C GLY A 278 -3.26 13.66 10.78
N LYS A 279 -4.52 14.14 10.72
CA LYS A 279 -5.43 14.19 11.88
C LYS A 279 -6.33 12.96 11.99
N VAL A 280 -6.71 12.35 10.86
CA VAL A 280 -7.55 11.13 10.82
C VAL A 280 -6.78 9.92 11.35
N VAL A 281 -5.49 9.77 11.00
CA VAL A 281 -4.63 8.64 11.42
C VAL A 281 -4.47 8.48 12.93
N TYR A 282 -4.74 9.51 13.74
CA TYR A 282 -4.80 9.36 15.19
C TYR A 282 -5.87 8.35 15.64
N PHE A 283 -6.97 8.23 14.89
CA PHE A 283 -7.98 7.21 15.10
C PHE A 283 -7.73 5.99 14.23
N THR A 284 -7.64 6.16 12.90
CA THR A 284 -7.65 5.03 11.96
C THR A 284 -6.44 4.11 12.05
N ALA A 285 -5.26 4.64 12.42
CA ALA A 285 -4.07 3.82 12.62
C ALA A 285 -3.98 3.24 14.04
N THR A 286 -4.71 3.75 15.04
CA THR A 286 -4.63 3.27 16.44
C THR A 286 -5.76 2.30 16.80
N PHE A 287 -6.98 2.54 16.29
CA PHE A 287 -8.16 1.71 16.52
C PHE A 287 -7.95 0.21 16.17
N PRO A 288 -7.26 -0.16 15.06
CA PRO A 288 -6.97 -1.55 14.73
C PRO A 288 -6.20 -2.31 15.81
N TYR A 289 -5.27 -1.67 16.53
CA TYR A 289 -4.54 -2.32 17.62
C TYR A 289 -5.45 -2.65 18.81
N VAL A 290 -6.43 -1.79 19.10
CA VAL A 290 -7.43 -2.04 20.14
C VAL A 290 -8.31 -3.24 19.75
N VAL A 291 -8.77 -3.28 18.50
CA VAL A 291 -9.59 -4.39 17.99
C VAL A 291 -8.81 -5.71 17.95
N LEU A 292 -7.58 -5.70 17.43
CA LEU A 292 -6.71 -6.88 17.42
C LEU A 292 -6.40 -7.40 18.82
N LEU A 293 -6.18 -6.52 19.81
CA LEU A 293 -5.96 -6.93 21.20
C LEU A 293 -7.21 -7.60 21.79
N ILE A 294 -8.40 -7.06 21.56
CA ILE A 294 -9.65 -7.66 22.06
C ILE A 294 -9.93 -8.99 21.37
N LEU A 295 -9.73 -9.08 20.04
CA LEU A 295 -9.89 -10.33 19.29
C LEU A 295 -8.85 -11.38 19.69
N LEU A 296 -7.61 -10.99 20.00
CA LEU A 296 -6.57 -11.89 20.51
C LEU A 296 -6.97 -12.45 21.88
N ILE A 297 -7.37 -11.58 22.82
CA ILE A 297 -7.85 -12.02 24.14
C ILE A 297 -9.06 -12.94 23.98
N ARG A 298 -10.04 -12.59 23.13
CA ARG A 298 -11.23 -13.43 22.92
C ARG A 298 -10.89 -14.78 22.26
N GLY A 299 -9.96 -14.78 21.30
CA GLY A 299 -9.48 -15.97 20.59
C GLY A 299 -8.71 -16.92 21.50
N CYS A 300 -7.82 -16.43 22.35
CA CYS A 300 -7.16 -17.22 23.38
C CYS A 300 -8.13 -17.83 24.42
N LEU A 301 -9.35 -17.29 24.53
CA LEU A 301 -10.45 -17.80 25.36
C LEU A 301 -11.43 -18.72 24.56
N LEU A 302 -11.00 -19.29 23.44
CA LEU A 302 -11.76 -20.30 22.68
C LEU A 302 -11.15 -21.70 22.87
N GLU A 303 -12.02 -22.71 22.99
CA GLU A 303 -11.60 -24.11 22.97
C GLU A 303 -10.97 -24.48 21.62
N GLY A 304 -9.84 -25.20 21.62
CA GLY A 304 -9.08 -25.52 20.41
C GLY A 304 -8.12 -24.41 19.93
N ALA A 305 -8.12 -23.22 20.54
CA ALA A 305 -7.22 -22.13 20.15
C ALA A 305 -5.72 -22.50 20.22
N VAL A 306 -5.36 -23.36 21.18
CA VAL A 306 -3.98 -23.86 21.34
C VAL A 306 -3.50 -24.66 20.12
N ASP A 307 -4.36 -25.47 19.51
CA ASP A 307 -4.02 -26.31 18.36
C ASP A 307 -3.64 -25.43 17.15
N GLY A 308 -4.40 -24.35 16.94
CA GLY A 308 -4.11 -23.35 15.92
C GLY A 308 -2.85 -22.52 16.22
N VAL A 309 -2.64 -22.11 17.48
CA VAL A 309 -1.41 -21.42 17.90
C VAL A 309 -0.17 -22.31 17.67
N LEU A 310 -0.24 -23.60 18.01
CA LEU A 310 0.83 -24.56 17.72
C LEU A 310 1.09 -24.67 16.22
N PHE A 311 0.06 -24.70 15.37
CA PHE A 311 0.25 -24.71 13.92
C PHE A 311 1.03 -23.49 13.41
N PHE A 312 0.80 -22.30 13.99
CA PHE A 312 1.51 -21.08 13.63
C PHE A 312 2.98 -21.09 14.09
N ILE A 313 3.23 -21.46 15.35
CA ILE A 313 4.55 -21.27 15.98
C ILE A 313 5.52 -22.46 15.80
N VAL A 314 5.05 -23.63 15.39
CA VAL A 314 5.92 -24.80 15.16
C VAL A 314 6.65 -24.65 13.81
N PRO A 315 8.00 -24.52 13.79
CA PRO A 315 8.75 -24.28 12.57
C PRO A 315 8.93 -25.56 11.73
N LYS A 316 8.44 -25.56 10.49
CA LYS A 316 8.71 -26.64 9.52
C LYS A 316 10.03 -26.38 8.79
N TRP A 317 11.15 -26.58 9.49
CA TRP A 317 12.52 -26.19 9.07
C TRP A 317 12.90 -26.56 7.64
N GLU A 318 12.48 -27.74 7.17
CA GLU A 318 12.72 -28.23 5.80
C GLU A 318 12.28 -27.23 4.72
N ARG A 319 11.21 -26.47 4.98
CA ARG A 319 10.70 -25.44 4.04
C ARG A 319 11.69 -24.30 3.81
N LEU A 320 12.63 -24.01 4.72
CA LEU A 320 13.65 -22.97 4.50
C LEU A 320 14.61 -23.30 3.34
N THR A 321 14.67 -24.56 2.90
CA THR A 321 15.45 -24.95 1.71
C THR A 321 14.73 -24.63 0.39
N ASP A 322 13.42 -24.38 0.43
CA ASP A 322 12.62 -24.01 -0.74
C ASP A 322 12.73 -22.49 -0.99
N ILE A 323 13.24 -22.13 -2.16
CA ILE A 323 13.34 -20.74 -2.63
C ILE A 323 11.98 -20.03 -2.67
N ASN A 324 10.87 -20.75 -2.85
CA ASN A 324 9.53 -20.17 -2.87
C ASN A 324 9.16 -19.53 -1.51
N VAL A 325 9.65 -20.05 -0.38
CA VAL A 325 9.46 -19.42 0.95
C VAL A 325 10.09 -18.03 0.98
N TRP A 326 11.31 -17.90 0.48
CA TRP A 326 12.05 -16.64 0.44
C TRP A 326 11.45 -15.65 -0.57
N VAL A 327 10.97 -16.12 -1.71
CA VAL A 327 10.24 -15.30 -2.71
C VAL A 327 8.91 -14.81 -2.14
N ALA A 328 8.16 -15.66 -1.44
CA ALA A 328 6.92 -15.29 -0.78
C ALA A 328 7.15 -14.29 0.36
N ALA A 329 8.18 -14.51 1.19
CA ALA A 329 8.55 -13.63 2.29
C ALA A 329 9.02 -12.26 1.79
N ALA A 330 9.83 -12.20 0.73
CA ALA A 330 10.21 -10.95 0.07
C ALA A 330 9.00 -10.24 -0.56
N GLY A 331 8.13 -11.00 -1.24
CA GLY A 331 6.89 -10.49 -1.85
C GLY A 331 5.84 -10.02 -0.84
N GLN A 332 5.91 -10.48 0.41
CA GLN A 332 5.16 -9.92 1.54
C GLN A 332 5.87 -8.67 2.08
N MET A 333 7.17 -8.72 2.36
CA MET A 333 7.97 -7.59 2.88
C MET A 333 7.84 -6.31 2.03
N PHE A 334 8.01 -6.41 0.71
CA PHE A 334 7.85 -5.25 -0.19
C PHE A 334 6.42 -4.71 -0.21
N PHE A 335 5.41 -5.57 -0.04
CA PHE A 335 4.00 -5.19 -0.07
C PHE A 335 3.50 -4.63 1.27
N SER A 336 3.96 -5.19 2.39
CA SER A 336 3.66 -4.74 3.76
C SER A 336 4.20 -3.34 3.98
N LEU A 337 5.52 -3.14 3.81
CA LEU A 337 6.16 -1.84 4.07
C LEU A 337 5.84 -0.76 3.02
N SER A 338 5.15 -1.08 1.91
CA SER A 338 4.96 -0.18 0.76
C SER A 338 6.26 0.38 0.16
N VAL A 339 7.37 -0.37 0.27
CA VAL A 339 8.70 0.01 -0.23
C VAL A 339 8.73 0.02 -1.75
N SER A 340 9.33 1.06 -2.32
CA SER A 340 9.44 1.33 -3.76
C SER A 340 8.12 1.63 -4.47
N PHE A 341 7.07 1.98 -3.70
CA PHE A 341 5.81 2.54 -4.22
C PHE A 341 5.84 4.08 -4.19
N GLY A 342 6.77 4.69 -3.43
CA GLY A 342 6.99 6.14 -3.37
C GLY A 342 6.26 6.86 -2.22
N GLY A 343 5.29 6.23 -1.55
CA GLY A 343 4.60 6.83 -0.41
C GLY A 343 5.51 7.18 0.76
N ILE A 344 6.58 6.40 0.97
CA ILE A 344 7.60 6.66 1.98
C ILE A 344 8.37 7.97 1.65
N ILE A 345 8.81 8.13 0.40
CA ILE A 345 9.46 9.37 -0.09
C ILE A 345 8.51 10.56 0.03
N MET A 346 7.23 10.37 -0.31
CA MET A 346 6.21 11.41 -0.22
C MET A 346 5.99 11.87 1.24
N PHE A 347 5.75 10.96 2.19
CA PHE A 347 5.62 11.33 3.61
C PHE A 347 6.91 11.92 4.19
N GLY A 348 8.07 11.42 3.76
CA GLY A 348 9.38 12.00 4.08
C GLY A 348 9.50 13.46 3.62
N SER A 349 8.96 13.81 2.46
CA SER A 349 9.05 15.17 1.87
C SER A 349 8.36 16.28 2.66
N TYR A 350 7.49 15.94 3.60
CA TYR A 350 6.81 16.89 4.51
C TYR A 350 7.46 16.97 5.91
N ASN A 351 8.56 16.25 6.15
CA ASN A 351 9.28 16.31 7.43
C ASN A 351 10.18 17.56 7.54
N LYS A 352 10.34 18.04 8.76
CA LYS A 352 11.40 19.00 9.12
C LYS A 352 12.75 18.33 8.86
N PHE A 353 13.67 19.04 8.21
CA PHE A 353 15.00 18.53 7.82
C PHE A 353 15.82 17.99 9.00
N THR A 354 15.63 18.52 10.21
CA THR A 354 16.30 18.09 11.45
C THR A 354 15.66 16.89 12.17
N ASN A 355 14.58 16.29 11.63
CA ASN A 355 13.95 15.11 12.26
C ASN A 355 14.81 13.84 12.13
N GLN A 356 14.94 13.08 13.21
CA GLN A 356 15.77 11.86 13.29
C GLN A 356 15.07 10.63 12.69
N LEU A 357 15.20 10.44 11.37
CA LEU A 357 14.52 9.34 10.64
C LEU A 357 14.95 7.91 11.03
N HIS A 358 16.14 7.71 11.63
CA HIS A 358 16.61 6.34 11.91
C HIS A 358 15.74 5.64 12.96
N GLY A 359 15.37 6.35 14.04
CA GLY A 359 14.43 5.83 15.03
C GLY A 359 13.05 5.58 14.43
N ASP A 360 12.61 6.50 13.57
CA ASP A 360 11.29 6.46 12.92
C ASP A 360 11.15 5.23 12.02
N ALA A 361 12.16 4.96 11.19
CA ALA A 361 12.22 3.76 10.36
C ALA A 361 12.26 2.45 11.18
N VAL A 362 12.94 2.45 12.34
CA VAL A 362 12.94 1.28 13.26
C VAL A 362 11.57 1.06 13.87
N VAL A 363 10.90 2.11 14.34
CA VAL A 363 9.53 2.02 14.90
C VAL A 363 8.57 1.46 13.86
N VAL A 364 8.48 2.07 12.67
CA VAL A 364 7.50 1.65 11.66
C VAL A 364 7.73 0.22 11.18
N SER A 365 8.97 -0.16 10.84
CA SER A 365 9.28 -1.52 10.37
C SER A 365 9.10 -2.60 11.44
N SER A 366 9.18 -2.22 12.72
CA SER A 366 8.89 -3.09 13.86
C SER A 366 7.38 -3.20 14.11
N MET A 367 6.61 -2.12 13.94
CA MET A 367 5.14 -2.16 14.06
C MET A 367 4.48 -2.98 12.93
N ASP A 368 5.01 -2.95 11.70
CA ASP A 368 4.60 -3.86 10.60
C ASP A 368 4.75 -5.34 10.98
N LEU A 369 5.94 -5.73 11.48
CA LEU A 369 6.21 -7.08 11.97
C LEU A 369 5.30 -7.45 13.15
N VAL A 370 5.21 -6.61 14.17
CA VAL A 370 4.42 -6.87 15.39
C VAL A 370 2.94 -7.03 15.06
N THR A 371 2.38 -6.18 14.19
CA THR A 371 0.97 -6.29 13.79
C THR A 371 0.72 -7.55 12.99
N SER A 372 1.63 -7.91 12.07
CA SER A 372 1.56 -9.14 11.29
C SER A 372 1.57 -10.40 12.18
N VAL A 373 2.41 -10.41 13.23
CA VAL A 373 2.48 -11.50 14.21
C VAL A 373 1.23 -11.56 15.09
N ILE A 374 0.74 -10.41 15.60
CA ILE A 374 -0.50 -10.34 16.39
C ILE A 374 -1.70 -10.82 15.57
N ALA A 375 -1.85 -10.33 14.33
CA ALA A 375 -2.91 -10.79 13.42
C ALA A 375 -2.76 -12.26 13.07
N GLY A 376 -1.53 -12.78 12.96
CA GLY A 376 -1.23 -14.21 12.92
C GLY A 376 -1.88 -14.96 14.08
N PHE A 377 -1.57 -14.59 15.33
CA PHE A 377 -2.19 -15.21 16.50
C PHE A 377 -3.73 -15.11 16.48
N VAL A 378 -4.31 -13.96 16.12
CA VAL A 378 -5.78 -13.78 16.00
C VAL A 378 -6.41 -14.73 14.98
N VAL A 379 -5.81 -14.88 13.78
CA VAL A 379 -6.25 -15.85 12.77
C VAL A 379 -6.13 -17.28 13.30
N PHE A 380 -4.98 -17.64 13.86
CA PHE A 380 -4.68 -19.02 14.20
C PHE A 380 -5.43 -19.51 15.45
N THR A 381 -5.63 -18.69 16.50
CA THR A 381 -6.52 -19.06 17.61
C THR A 381 -7.94 -19.32 17.12
N THR A 382 -8.37 -18.56 16.12
CA THR A 382 -9.70 -18.64 15.52
C THR A 382 -9.85 -19.91 14.66
N PHE A 383 -8.87 -20.19 13.79
CA PHE A 383 -8.83 -21.44 13.01
C PHE A 383 -8.78 -22.69 13.89
N GLY A 384 -8.01 -22.68 14.98
CA GLY A 384 -7.97 -23.79 15.94
C GLY A 384 -9.35 -24.09 16.54
N HIS A 385 -10.11 -23.06 16.91
CA HIS A 385 -11.48 -23.21 17.37
C HIS A 385 -12.44 -23.76 16.28
N MET A 386 -12.38 -23.20 15.07
CA MET A 386 -13.22 -23.65 13.95
C MET A 386 -12.94 -25.12 13.59
N ALA A 387 -11.67 -25.49 13.45
CA ALA A 387 -11.22 -26.86 13.19
C ALA A 387 -11.71 -27.83 14.29
N ARG A 388 -11.55 -27.44 15.56
CA ARG A 388 -12.01 -28.23 16.71
C ARG A 388 -13.53 -28.41 16.75
N LYS A 389 -14.30 -27.37 16.40
CA LYS A 389 -15.76 -27.42 16.35
C LYS A 389 -16.30 -28.23 15.15
N ALA A 390 -15.66 -28.12 13.99
CA ALA A 390 -16.05 -28.83 12.77
C ALA A 390 -15.53 -30.27 12.70
N GLY A 391 -14.53 -30.64 13.51
CA GLY A 391 -13.93 -31.97 13.52
C GLY A 391 -12.99 -32.24 12.34
N ILE A 392 -12.51 -31.20 11.66
CA ILE A 392 -11.66 -31.28 10.47
C ILE A 392 -10.25 -30.71 10.73
N PRO A 393 -9.23 -31.09 9.93
CA PRO A 393 -7.89 -30.49 10.02
C PRO A 393 -7.92 -28.97 9.80
N ILE A 394 -7.02 -28.25 10.46
CA ILE A 394 -6.86 -26.79 10.34
C ILE A 394 -6.57 -26.39 8.87
N GLU A 395 -5.88 -27.26 8.15
CA GLU A 395 -5.57 -27.14 6.72
C GLU A 395 -6.81 -27.01 5.82
N GLN A 396 -7.96 -27.52 6.25
CA GLN A 396 -9.23 -27.44 5.51
C GLN A 396 -10.05 -26.17 5.85
N VAL A 397 -9.71 -25.50 6.96
CA VAL A 397 -10.31 -24.22 7.38
C VAL A 397 -9.57 -23.02 6.77
N ALA A 398 -8.27 -23.18 6.48
CA ALA A 398 -7.37 -22.13 6.05
C ALA A 398 -7.58 -21.66 4.59
N GLN A 399 -8.66 -20.92 4.34
CA GLN A 399 -8.92 -20.29 3.03
C GLN A 399 -7.87 -19.24 2.65
N SER A 400 -7.58 -19.11 1.35
CA SER A 400 -6.56 -18.20 0.82
C SER A 400 -7.08 -16.80 0.51
N GLY A 401 -6.18 -15.81 0.59
CA GLY A 401 -6.43 -14.43 0.18
C GLY A 401 -7.66 -13.80 0.83
N TYR A 402 -8.62 -13.35 0.00
CA TYR A 402 -9.84 -12.68 0.46
C TYR A 402 -10.81 -13.60 1.21
N GLY A 403 -10.74 -14.93 1.00
CA GLY A 403 -11.59 -15.89 1.69
C GLY A 403 -11.38 -15.85 3.21
N LEU A 404 -10.15 -15.66 3.67
CA LEU A 404 -9.87 -15.48 5.09
C LEU A 404 -10.64 -14.28 5.67
N ALA A 405 -10.58 -13.13 5.01
CA ALA A 405 -11.17 -11.87 5.49
C ALA A 405 -12.71 -11.80 5.41
N PHE A 406 -13.30 -12.38 4.37
CA PHE A 406 -14.73 -12.22 4.05
C PHE A 406 -15.55 -13.52 4.17
N VAL A 407 -14.90 -14.68 4.42
CA VAL A 407 -15.53 -15.98 4.69
C VAL A 407 -15.14 -16.53 6.06
N ALA A 408 -13.85 -16.77 6.33
CA ALA A 408 -13.45 -17.43 7.59
C ALA A 408 -13.61 -16.52 8.82
N TYR A 409 -13.18 -15.25 8.76
CA TYR A 409 -13.38 -14.30 9.84
C TYR A 409 -14.87 -14.05 10.19
N PRO A 410 -15.78 -13.81 9.23
CA PRO A 410 -17.19 -13.54 9.55
C PRO A 410 -17.93 -14.75 10.13
N GLU A 411 -17.49 -15.96 9.78
CA GLU A 411 -17.95 -17.23 10.37
C GLU A 411 -17.42 -17.44 11.80
N ALA A 412 -16.19 -17.03 12.08
CA ALA A 412 -15.70 -16.98 13.45
C ALA A 412 -16.45 -15.95 14.31
N LEU A 413 -16.73 -14.78 13.76
CA LEU A 413 -17.39 -13.67 14.45
C LEU A 413 -18.89 -13.97 14.72
N SER A 414 -19.54 -14.83 13.93
CA SER A 414 -20.91 -15.31 14.23
C SER A 414 -20.99 -16.21 15.46
N ASN A 415 -19.90 -16.92 15.78
CA ASN A 415 -19.80 -17.77 16.98
C ASN A 415 -19.58 -16.98 18.29
N LEU A 416 -19.45 -15.64 18.22
CA LEU A 416 -19.26 -14.79 19.40
C LEU A 416 -20.60 -14.27 19.96
N PRO A 417 -20.73 -14.07 21.28
CA PRO A 417 -21.93 -13.49 21.87
C PRO A 417 -22.11 -12.03 21.39
N VAL A 418 -23.33 -11.69 20.94
CA VAL A 418 -23.64 -10.43 20.22
C VAL A 418 -22.79 -10.28 18.95
N PRO A 419 -22.91 -11.21 17.97
CA PRO A 419 -21.99 -11.30 16.83
C PRO A 419 -22.03 -10.08 15.90
N GLN A 420 -23.15 -9.33 15.89
CA GLN A 420 -23.29 -8.06 15.19
C GLN A 420 -22.28 -7.02 15.67
N LEU A 421 -22.06 -6.92 16.98
CA LEU A 421 -21.10 -5.97 17.57
C LEU A 421 -19.68 -6.28 17.10
N TRP A 422 -19.28 -7.56 17.18
CA TRP A 422 -17.96 -8.02 16.76
C TRP A 422 -17.74 -7.84 15.26
N SER A 423 -18.77 -8.10 14.44
CA SER A 423 -18.72 -7.90 12.99
C SER A 423 -18.59 -6.42 12.62
N VAL A 424 -19.39 -5.53 13.21
CA VAL A 424 -19.28 -4.07 13.00
C VAL A 424 -17.87 -3.58 13.38
N ILE A 425 -17.36 -3.97 14.56
CA ILE A 425 -16.02 -3.57 15.02
C ILE A 425 -14.92 -4.09 14.08
N PHE A 426 -14.99 -5.35 13.66
CA PHE A 426 -14.01 -5.97 12.76
C PHE A 426 -14.02 -5.33 11.36
N PHE A 427 -15.19 -5.16 10.75
CA PHE A 427 -15.26 -4.54 9.42
C PHE A 427 -14.95 -3.06 9.43
N PHE A 428 -15.21 -2.35 10.53
CA PHE A 428 -14.76 -0.97 10.70
C PHE A 428 -13.24 -0.86 10.93
N MET A 429 -12.61 -1.86 11.58
CA MET A 429 -11.15 -1.99 11.62
C MET A 429 -10.57 -2.21 10.23
N LEU A 430 -11.10 -3.18 9.46
CA LEU A 430 -10.63 -3.42 8.09
C LEU A 430 -10.81 -2.18 7.20
N PHE A 431 -11.96 -1.51 7.30
CA PHE A 431 -12.20 -0.23 6.63
C PHE A 431 -11.13 0.81 7.00
N SER A 432 -10.79 0.97 8.29
CA SER A 432 -9.79 1.93 8.76
C SER A 432 -8.38 1.62 8.23
N LEU A 433 -7.96 0.36 8.29
CA LEU A 433 -6.67 -0.12 7.72
C LEU A 433 -6.61 0.05 6.20
N GLY A 434 -7.74 -0.12 5.51
CA GLY A 434 -7.85 0.14 4.08
C GLY A 434 -7.70 1.63 3.75
N LEU A 435 -8.40 2.48 4.51
CA LEU A 435 -8.45 3.92 4.32
C LEU A 435 -7.07 4.59 4.49
N ASP A 436 -6.29 4.21 5.50
CA ASP A 436 -4.96 4.81 5.74
C ASP A 436 -3.94 4.44 4.66
N SER A 437 -3.99 3.21 4.15
CA SER A 437 -3.17 2.79 3.01
C SER A 437 -3.55 3.57 1.73
N GLU A 438 -4.85 3.75 1.46
CA GLU A 438 -5.34 4.58 0.35
C GLU A 438 -4.89 6.04 0.46
N PHE A 439 -4.83 6.62 1.66
CA PHE A 439 -4.30 7.98 1.84
C PHE A 439 -2.86 8.09 1.34
N GLY A 440 -1.98 7.17 1.74
CA GLY A 440 -0.58 7.18 1.31
C GLY A 440 -0.43 6.95 -0.20
N LEU A 441 -1.20 6.01 -0.77
CA LEU A 441 -1.18 5.72 -2.20
C LEU A 441 -1.69 6.90 -3.05
N MET A 442 -2.84 7.48 -2.71
CA MET A 442 -3.44 8.54 -3.52
C MET A 442 -2.72 9.89 -3.32
N GLU A 443 -2.28 10.24 -2.12
CA GLU A 443 -1.45 11.45 -1.88
C GLU A 443 -0.11 11.35 -2.64
N THR A 444 0.44 10.14 -2.82
CA THR A 444 1.61 9.91 -3.69
C THR A 444 1.31 10.28 -5.14
N VAL A 445 0.15 9.88 -5.66
CA VAL A 445 -0.28 10.22 -7.03
C VAL A 445 -0.49 11.73 -7.18
N LEU A 446 -1.23 12.36 -6.25
CA LEU A 446 -1.47 13.80 -6.26
C LEU A 446 -0.15 14.59 -6.22
N THR A 447 0.74 14.26 -5.28
CA THR A 447 2.07 14.88 -5.15
C THR A 447 2.88 14.73 -6.45
N CYS A 448 2.90 13.54 -7.04
CA CYS A 448 3.66 13.28 -8.26
C CYS A 448 3.09 14.01 -9.48
N LEU A 449 1.76 14.12 -9.62
CA LEU A 449 1.10 14.82 -10.73
C LEU A 449 1.32 16.34 -10.67
N HIS A 450 1.30 16.94 -9.47
CA HIS A 450 1.69 18.34 -9.27
C HIS A 450 3.17 18.60 -9.59
N ASP A 451 4.03 17.56 -9.59
CA ASP A 451 5.48 17.65 -9.75
C ASP A 451 6.01 17.32 -11.18
N GLU A 452 5.20 16.89 -12.17
CA GLU A 452 5.70 16.19 -13.39
C GLU A 452 5.59 16.82 -14.80
N PHE A 453 4.43 17.34 -15.25
CA PHE A 453 4.20 17.60 -16.68
C PHE A 453 5.11 18.73 -17.26
N PRO A 454 5.48 18.74 -18.58
CA PRO A 454 5.08 17.81 -19.66
C PRO A 454 6.20 17.26 -20.59
N LYS A 455 6.00 16.01 -21.04
CA LYS A 455 6.47 15.34 -22.29
C LYS A 455 7.88 14.70 -22.32
N LEU A 456 7.86 13.41 -22.68
CA LEU A 456 8.94 12.40 -22.58
C LEU A 456 9.41 11.90 -23.99
N ARG A 457 10.06 10.73 -24.17
CA ARG A 457 11.40 10.22 -23.75
C ARG A 457 11.46 8.70 -24.11
N LYS A 458 12.53 8.12 -24.72
CA LYS A 458 12.59 6.67 -25.13
C LYS A 458 14.02 6.08 -25.13
N TRP A 459 14.07 4.73 -25.22
CA TRP A 459 15.25 3.73 -25.18
C TRP A 459 16.71 2.75 -22.71
N LYS A 460 16.22 1.99 -21.64
CA LYS A 460 16.99 1.21 -20.61
C LYS A 460 16.32 -0.05 -20.05
N VAL A 461 14.99 -0.08 -19.86
CA VAL A 461 14.31 -1.20 -19.14
C VAL A 461 14.35 -2.55 -19.86
N GLN A 462 14.91 -2.61 -21.08
CA GLN A 462 15.32 -3.85 -21.73
C GLN A 462 16.30 -4.69 -20.87
N PHE A 463 16.78 -4.17 -19.74
CA PHE A 463 17.49 -4.94 -18.71
C PHE A 463 16.60 -5.40 -17.53
N MET A 464 15.64 -4.57 -17.08
CA MET A 464 14.79 -4.87 -15.90
C MET A 464 13.63 -5.83 -16.23
N PHE A 465 13.10 -5.76 -17.44
CA PHE A 465 12.05 -6.65 -17.95
C PHE A 465 12.52 -8.12 -17.97
N THR A 466 13.76 -8.34 -18.39
CA THR A 466 14.37 -9.66 -18.57
C THR A 466 14.52 -10.43 -17.27
N TYR A 467 14.86 -9.75 -16.16
CA TYR A 467 14.95 -10.39 -14.83
C TYR A 467 13.58 -10.91 -14.35
N ARG A 468 12.50 -10.16 -14.59
CA ARG A 468 11.14 -10.55 -14.19
C ARG A 468 10.60 -11.74 -14.99
N MET A 469 11.07 -11.93 -16.23
CA MET A 469 10.67 -13.03 -17.12
C MET A 469 11.23 -14.40 -16.71
N VAL A 470 12.34 -14.45 -15.96
CA VAL A 470 13.02 -15.71 -15.60
C VAL A 470 12.32 -16.48 -14.46
N GLN A 471 11.43 -15.84 -13.70
CA GLN A 471 10.76 -16.42 -12.52
C GLN A 471 9.23 -16.53 -12.64
N TYR A 472 8.66 -16.52 -13.85
CA TYR A 472 7.20 -16.58 -14.01
C TYR A 472 6.65 -18.00 -13.80
N LYS A 473 5.80 -18.15 -12.78
CA LYS A 473 4.82 -19.24 -12.66
C LYS A 473 3.44 -18.65 -12.96
N SER A 474 2.64 -19.32 -13.80
CA SER A 474 1.29 -18.89 -14.13
C SER A 474 0.42 -18.82 -12.86
N PRO A 475 -0.33 -17.72 -12.63
CA PRO A 475 -1.34 -17.67 -11.58
C PRO A 475 -2.46 -18.67 -11.89
N THR A 476 -2.91 -19.38 -10.85
CA THR A 476 -4.13 -20.19 -10.88
C THR A 476 -5.27 -19.47 -10.16
N ILE A 477 -6.49 -19.72 -10.63
CA ILE A 477 -7.72 -19.54 -9.88
C ILE A 477 -7.83 -20.75 -8.92
N SER A 478 -8.50 -20.56 -7.78
CA SER A 478 -8.79 -21.61 -6.78
C SER A 478 -9.15 -22.97 -7.40
N ASP A 479 -8.54 -24.05 -6.90
CA ASP A 479 -8.61 -25.42 -7.44
C ASP A 479 -7.91 -25.56 -8.84
N ASP A 480 -6.63 -25.14 -8.92
CA ASP A 480 -5.64 -25.34 -10.00
C ASP A 480 -5.94 -24.84 -11.43
N GLU A 481 -7.11 -24.27 -11.70
CA GLU A 481 -7.46 -23.72 -13.04
C GLU A 481 -6.57 -22.50 -13.44
N PRO A 482 -5.86 -22.53 -14.57
CA PRO A 482 -4.98 -21.42 -14.97
C PRO A 482 -5.77 -20.18 -15.43
N PHE A 483 -5.29 -18.98 -15.09
CA PHE A 483 -5.90 -17.73 -15.59
C PHE A 483 -5.95 -17.70 -17.13
N PRO A 484 -7.07 -17.30 -17.76
CA PRO A 484 -7.20 -17.29 -19.22
C PRO A 484 -6.18 -16.33 -19.87
N HIS A 485 -5.66 -16.70 -21.04
CA HIS A 485 -4.55 -15.99 -21.68
C HIS A 485 -4.80 -14.49 -21.92
N PHE A 486 -6.05 -14.07 -22.14
CA PHE A 486 -6.37 -12.64 -22.28
C PHE A 486 -6.20 -11.87 -20.95
N ALA A 487 -6.58 -12.46 -19.81
CA ALA A 487 -6.40 -11.87 -18.49
C ALA A 487 -4.91 -11.80 -18.11
N GLN A 488 -4.13 -12.84 -18.45
CA GLN A 488 -2.68 -12.80 -18.34
C GLN A 488 -2.09 -11.67 -19.22
N SER A 489 -2.59 -11.52 -20.45
CA SER A 489 -2.17 -10.44 -21.37
C SER A 489 -2.50 -9.05 -20.85
N ILE A 490 -3.64 -8.86 -20.18
CA ILE A 490 -3.98 -7.60 -19.48
C ILE A 490 -3.01 -7.36 -18.32
N GLY A 491 -2.68 -8.39 -17.53
CA GLY A 491 -1.67 -8.29 -16.46
C GLY A 491 -0.30 -7.85 -17.00
N TRP A 492 0.15 -8.45 -18.11
CA TRP A 492 1.40 -8.06 -18.78
C TRP A 492 1.33 -6.67 -19.41
N ALA A 493 0.18 -6.26 -19.96
CA ALA A 493 -0.02 -4.91 -20.50
C ALA A 493 0.02 -3.85 -19.39
N LEU A 494 -0.64 -4.09 -18.24
CA LEU A 494 -0.61 -3.22 -17.06
C LEU A 494 0.79 -3.13 -16.47
N LEU A 495 1.48 -4.27 -16.27
CA LEU A 495 2.87 -4.29 -15.80
C LEU A 495 3.80 -3.52 -16.74
N THR A 496 3.63 -3.71 -18.05
CA THR A 496 4.40 -2.99 -19.08
C THR A 496 4.09 -1.49 -19.04
N PHE A 497 2.83 -1.10 -18.90
CA PHE A 497 2.40 0.31 -18.80
C PHE A 497 2.97 0.99 -17.55
N VAL A 498 2.86 0.37 -16.37
CA VAL A 498 3.37 0.88 -15.09
C VAL A 498 4.90 0.95 -15.05
N LEU A 499 5.59 -0.02 -15.67
CA LEU A 499 7.06 -0.01 -15.76
C LEU A 499 7.59 0.78 -16.97
N CYS A 500 6.76 1.24 -17.92
CA CYS A 500 7.25 1.99 -19.08
C CYS A 500 7.82 3.40 -18.80
N PRO A 501 7.57 4.09 -17.67
CA PRO A 501 8.30 5.32 -17.36
C PRO A 501 9.82 5.13 -17.14
N ILE A 502 10.26 4.05 -16.50
CA ILE A 502 11.69 3.72 -16.33
C ILE A 502 12.47 3.61 -17.65
N PRO A 503 12.04 2.84 -18.68
CA PRO A 503 12.66 2.90 -19.99
C PRO A 503 12.47 4.28 -20.57
N LEU A 504 11.23 4.78 -20.72
CA LEU A 504 10.96 6.05 -21.40
C LEU A 504 11.92 7.12 -20.91
N TRP A 505 11.99 7.36 -19.60
CA TRP A 505 12.73 8.47 -19.01
C TRP A 505 14.27 8.40 -19.14
N PHE A 506 14.88 7.23 -19.37
CA PHE A 506 16.34 7.15 -19.41
C PHE A 506 16.97 7.68 -20.73
N PHE A 507 16.72 7.02 -21.87
CA PHE A 507 17.53 7.22 -23.08
C PHE A 507 17.26 8.52 -23.87
N TYR A 508 16.17 9.27 -23.62
CA TYR A 508 16.10 10.71 -24.01
C TYR A 508 16.29 11.64 -22.79
N HIS A 509 16.84 11.13 -21.68
CA HIS A 509 17.89 11.91 -21.03
C HIS A 509 19.17 11.84 -21.83
N ALA A 510 19.64 10.64 -22.17
CA ALA A 510 20.87 10.46 -22.92
C ALA A 510 20.86 11.26 -24.24
N ILE A 511 19.90 11.04 -25.13
CA ILE A 511 19.77 11.77 -26.40
C ILE A 511 19.67 13.29 -26.18
N ARG A 512 18.87 13.77 -25.20
CA ARG A 512 18.74 15.22 -24.90
C ARG A 512 20.04 15.82 -24.38
N THR A 513 20.81 15.07 -23.59
CA THR A 513 22.09 15.52 -23.01
C THR A 513 23.22 15.46 -24.04
N PHE A 514 23.30 14.41 -24.86
CA PHE A 514 24.22 14.34 -26.00
C PHE A 514 23.98 15.50 -26.98
N TYR A 515 22.72 15.71 -27.40
CA TYR A 515 22.36 16.75 -28.37
C TYR A 515 22.56 18.19 -27.85
N LYS A 516 22.31 18.45 -26.55
CA LYS A 516 22.46 19.81 -25.99
C LYS A 516 23.89 20.23 -25.65
N ASN A 517 24.83 19.30 -25.50
CA ASN A 517 26.17 19.60 -24.99
C ASN A 517 27.23 19.16 -26.00
N ASP A 518 27.04 19.46 -27.29
CA ASP A 518 27.79 18.74 -28.33
C ASP A 518 29.30 19.05 -28.31
N HIS A 519 29.68 20.21 -27.76
CA HIS A 519 31.04 20.63 -27.43
C HIS A 519 31.78 19.76 -26.39
N LEU A 520 31.09 18.91 -25.62
CA LEU A 520 31.70 18.01 -24.63
C LEU A 520 32.14 16.68 -25.26
N THR A 521 33.22 16.09 -24.73
CA THR A 521 33.64 14.73 -25.09
C THR A 521 32.58 13.69 -24.67
N THR A 522 32.57 12.52 -25.32
CA THR A 522 31.64 11.42 -25.00
C THR A 522 31.70 11.01 -23.52
N SER A 523 32.88 11.03 -22.90
CA SER A 523 33.04 10.72 -21.46
C SER A 523 32.36 11.77 -20.58
N GLN A 524 32.56 13.06 -20.86
CA GLN A 524 31.87 14.16 -20.16
C GLN A 524 30.35 14.12 -20.41
N LYS A 525 29.89 13.82 -21.64
CA LYS A 525 28.47 13.63 -21.98
C LYS A 525 27.84 12.50 -21.16
N ILE A 526 28.55 11.37 -20.96
CA ILE A 526 28.11 10.25 -20.10
C ILE A 526 28.06 10.66 -18.63
N LYS A 527 29.12 11.30 -18.10
CA LYS A 527 29.16 11.78 -16.70
C LYS A 527 27.99 12.73 -16.40
N LYS A 528 27.67 13.63 -17.34
CA LYS A 528 26.58 14.63 -17.27
C LYS A 528 25.16 14.04 -17.39
N ILE A 529 25.00 12.73 -17.65
CA ILE A 529 23.69 12.04 -17.59
C ILE A 529 23.36 11.59 -16.16
N PHE A 530 24.39 11.24 -15.38
CA PHE A 530 24.23 10.70 -14.03
C PHE A 530 24.51 11.72 -12.92
N SER A 531 25.18 12.84 -13.23
CA SER A 531 25.39 13.95 -12.30
C SER A 531 24.07 14.55 -11.79
N PRO A 532 23.97 14.93 -10.50
CA PRO A 532 22.80 15.63 -9.97
C PRO A 532 22.55 16.97 -10.67
N THR A 533 21.30 17.44 -10.68
CA THR A 533 21.00 18.80 -11.12
C THR A 533 21.40 19.83 -10.06
N LYS A 534 21.61 21.09 -10.47
CA LYS A 534 21.73 22.25 -9.56
C LYS A 534 20.48 22.52 -8.68
N ARG A 535 19.39 21.76 -8.85
CA ARG A 535 18.17 21.79 -8.02
C ARG A 535 18.14 20.72 -6.93
N TRP A 536 19.09 19.77 -6.95
CA TRP A 536 19.28 18.82 -5.87
C TRP A 536 20.12 19.46 -4.77
N LEU A 537 19.43 20.16 -3.89
CA LEU A 537 19.95 20.86 -2.71
C LEU A 537 19.14 20.39 -1.48
N PRO A 538 19.68 20.51 -0.26
CA PRO A 538 18.95 20.18 0.96
C PRO A 538 17.74 21.11 1.16
N ALA A 539 16.65 20.54 1.67
CA ALA A 539 15.37 21.24 1.87
C ALA A 539 15.37 22.32 2.96
N ASP A 540 16.44 22.44 3.76
CA ASP A 540 16.62 23.53 4.71
C ASP A 540 17.08 24.85 4.05
N GLY A 541 17.45 24.81 2.77
CA GLY A 541 17.96 25.97 2.03
C GLY A 541 19.45 26.23 2.23
N SER A 542 20.18 25.34 2.92
CA SER A 542 21.63 25.47 3.09
C SER A 542 22.35 25.32 1.75
N LYS A 543 22.79 26.45 1.20
CA LYS A 543 23.82 26.45 0.16
C LYS A 543 25.09 25.87 0.78
N SER A 544 25.63 24.81 0.20
CA SER A 544 26.97 24.34 0.51
C SER A 544 28.00 25.35 -0.01
N SER A 545 28.33 26.32 0.83
CA SER A 545 29.26 27.41 0.52
C SER A 545 30.71 26.93 0.46
N PRO A 546 31.40 27.09 -0.69
CA PRO A 546 32.79 27.53 -0.74
C PRO A 546 32.85 29.06 -0.73
N ASP A 547 33.97 29.62 -0.27
CA ASP A 547 34.11 31.06 -0.08
C ASP A 547 34.03 31.91 -1.35
N SER A 548 33.59 33.16 -1.17
CA SER A 548 33.27 34.10 -2.24
C SER A 548 34.51 34.77 -2.85
N SER A 549 35.27 34.08 -3.70
CA SER A 549 36.37 34.72 -4.45
C SER A 549 36.75 34.19 -5.84
N SER A 550 36.23 33.04 -6.35
CA SER A 550 36.62 32.52 -7.69
C SER A 550 35.45 32.20 -8.65
N GLY A 551 34.79 33.25 -9.15
CA GLY A 551 33.68 33.17 -10.12
C GLY A 551 34.00 32.57 -11.51
N GLN A 552 35.23 32.09 -11.76
CA GLN A 552 35.66 31.43 -13.00
C GLN A 552 36.14 29.98 -12.83
N GLU A 553 36.22 29.44 -11.60
CA GLU A 553 36.58 28.02 -11.37
C GLU A 553 35.34 27.09 -11.28
N MET A 554 34.13 27.64 -11.39
CA MET A 554 32.88 26.90 -11.13
C MET A 554 32.44 25.95 -12.25
N GLU A 555 33.04 25.96 -13.44
CA GLU A 555 32.66 25.03 -14.51
C GLU A 555 33.18 23.60 -14.28
N ASP A 556 34.34 23.42 -13.64
CA ASP A 556 34.96 22.10 -13.46
C ASP A 556 34.62 21.40 -12.13
N LYS A 557 34.41 22.14 -11.02
CA LYS A 557 34.26 21.53 -9.68
C LYS A 557 32.91 20.86 -9.40
N TYR A 558 31.79 21.38 -9.92
CA TYR A 558 30.45 20.86 -9.61
C TYR A 558 29.99 19.73 -10.56
N GLY A 559 30.85 18.72 -10.75
CA GLY A 559 30.57 17.57 -11.61
C GLY A 559 31.19 16.23 -11.16
N VAL A 560 31.83 16.18 -9.99
CA VAL A 560 32.52 14.97 -9.48
C VAL A 560 32.29 14.77 -7.98
N ASP A 561 32.74 15.73 -7.17
CA ASP A 561 32.97 15.51 -5.74
C ASP A 561 31.91 16.20 -4.88
N ASN A 562 30.72 15.59 -4.81
CA ASN A 562 29.77 15.93 -3.76
C ASN A 562 29.95 14.95 -2.58
N PRO A 563 30.35 15.41 -1.37
CA PRO A 563 30.59 14.53 -0.22
C PRO A 563 29.33 13.81 0.27
N ALA A 564 28.12 14.21 -0.15
CA ALA A 564 26.86 13.51 0.15
C ALA A 564 26.70 12.13 -0.54
N LEU A 565 27.78 11.57 -1.11
CA LEU A 565 27.84 10.22 -1.69
C LEU A 565 28.61 9.20 -0.84
N PHE A 566 29.14 9.58 0.33
CA PHE A 566 29.93 8.70 1.21
C PHE A 566 29.60 8.87 2.71
N VAL A 567 28.37 8.52 3.11
CA VAL A 567 27.99 8.09 4.47
C VAL A 567 26.97 6.95 4.33
#